data_AF-A0A2J4G7G8-F1
#
_entry.id   AF-A0A2J4G7G8-F1
#
_cell.length_a   1.000
_cell.length_b   1.000
_cell.length_c   1.000
_cell.angle_alpha   90.00
_cell.angle_beta   90.00
_cell.angle_gamma   90.00
#
_symmetry.space_group_name_H-M   'P 1'
#
loop_
_entity.id
_entity.type
_entity.pdbx_description
1 polymer ?
#
loop_
_entity_poly.entity_id
_entity_poly.type
_entity_poly.pdbx_seq_one_letter_code
_entity_poly.pdbx_strand_id
1 'polypeptide(L)'
;MSVKVARAVLEHPPATPSNLLEAREDTGRTREESREKLKIALQLSIGEHSLPWIGLGADCIKEEEFENYLTNYGYSFSKKFEIEVLVESSWTRFKVYEVLGFVEGVADILAEAFRCPALESGPHLVLGEVSAKLWDEAVKVVFPNGETHVIPVYTYDGFLDIRMPTSKVKGLKGQMIVGGKVFDLPITEEDFQRIVLLDKRVREKLEKAIAIYGVEKILEKKLLDKLREEKTRGIKEQKITYEIDPESGIVLCIIDGKLTSMSLARFAVLLAQREMYSELEKFISNLAPEQRREVKKHLEEFLLIFKDSLKSPSDLKKILEKIG
;
A
#
# COMPACT_ATOMS: atom_id res chain seq x y z
N MET A 1 41.40 11.84 20.64
CA MET A 1 40.45 12.59 21.48
C MET A 1 39.36 11.63 21.92
N SER A 2 38.97 11.42 23.18
CA SER A 2 39.53 11.70 24.50
C SER A 2 38.94 10.62 25.43
N VAL A 3 39.77 10.01 26.29
CA VAL A 3 39.50 8.88 27.22
C VAL A 3 38.43 9.19 28.30
N LYS A 4 37.70 10.30 28.16
CA LYS A 4 36.64 10.76 29.08
C LYS A 4 35.26 10.15 28.82
N VAL A 5 35.00 9.56 27.63
CA VAL A 5 33.70 8.94 27.32
C VAL A 5 33.60 7.50 27.90
N ALA A 6 34.72 6.78 27.97
CA ALA A 6 34.77 5.41 28.46
C ALA A 6 34.57 5.28 29.99
N ARG A 7 34.76 6.36 30.76
CA ARG A 7 34.63 6.33 32.22
C ARG A 7 33.19 6.59 32.71
N ALA A 8 32.35 7.24 31.91
CA ALA A 8 30.94 7.50 32.26
C ALA A 8 30.06 6.24 32.17
N VAL A 9 30.48 5.23 31.40
CA VAL A 9 29.74 3.97 31.20
C VAL A 9 29.99 2.97 32.34
N LEU A 10 31.07 3.13 33.10
CA LEU A 10 31.49 2.19 34.16
C LEU A 10 31.10 2.64 35.58
N GLU A 11 30.75 3.90 35.79
CA GLU A 11 30.39 4.44 37.13
C GLU A 11 28.87 4.43 37.42
N HIS A 12 28.02 4.04 36.46
CA HIS A 12 26.56 3.95 36.60
C HIS A 12 26.00 2.61 36.09
N PRO A 13 25.87 1.57 36.94
CA PRO A 13 25.16 0.36 36.55
C PRO A 13 23.67 0.66 36.28
N PRO A 14 23.00 -0.13 35.43
CA PRO A 14 21.58 0.05 35.14
C PRO A 14 20.77 0.01 36.44
N ALA A 15 19.94 1.05 36.64
CA ALA A 15 19.16 1.23 37.85
C ALA A 15 18.26 0.01 38.10
N THR A 16 18.40 -0.63 39.25
CA THR A 16 17.39 -1.54 39.78
C THR A 16 16.15 -0.76 40.22
N PRO A 17 14.95 -1.38 40.25
CA PRO A 17 13.67 -0.69 40.53
C PRO A 17 13.59 0.00 41.90
N SER A 18 14.58 -0.18 42.77
CA SER A 18 14.63 0.40 44.12
C SER A 18 15.09 1.86 44.16
N ASN A 19 15.71 2.41 43.11
CA ASN A 19 16.29 3.77 43.13
C ASN A 19 15.39 4.87 42.51
N LEU A 20 14.14 4.56 42.19
CA LEU A 20 13.21 5.51 41.55
C LEU A 20 12.41 6.40 42.53
N LEU A 21 12.63 6.28 43.85
CA LEU A 21 11.87 7.02 44.85
C LEU A 21 12.56 8.27 45.42
N GLU A 22 13.83 8.52 45.09
CA GLU A 22 14.57 9.71 45.57
C GLU A 22 15.20 10.49 44.42
N ALA A 23 14.35 11.12 43.60
CA ALA A 23 14.74 12.24 42.74
C ALA A 23 13.50 13.08 42.42
N ARG A 24 12.92 13.69 43.45
CA ARG A 24 12.01 14.83 43.29
C ARG A 24 12.84 16.09 43.26
N GLU A 25 12.39 17.04 42.44
CA GLU A 25 12.87 18.44 42.28
C GLU A 25 13.92 18.69 41.20
N ASP A 26 13.53 18.56 39.91
CA ASP A 26 13.78 19.61 38.89
C ASP A 26 12.95 19.40 37.58
N THR A 27 11.63 19.21 37.72
CA THR A 27 10.81 18.46 36.71
C THR A 27 9.90 19.30 35.79
N GLY A 28 10.30 20.52 35.44
CA GLY A 28 9.53 21.36 34.50
C GLY A 28 9.89 21.11 33.02
N ARG A 29 11.10 21.54 32.63
CA ARG A 29 11.56 21.54 31.22
C ARG A 29 12.06 20.19 30.72
N THR A 30 12.73 19.44 31.59
CA THR A 30 13.26 18.10 31.26
C THR A 30 12.16 17.07 31.07
N ARG A 31 11.01 17.21 31.76
CA ARG A 31 9.87 16.31 31.57
C ARG A 31 9.21 16.44 30.22
N GLU A 32 9.19 17.62 29.63
CA GLU A 32 8.57 17.86 28.33
C GLU A 32 9.49 17.36 27.21
N GLU A 33 10.80 17.66 27.27
CA GLU A 33 11.79 17.08 26.35
C GLU A 33 11.94 15.56 26.50
N SER A 34 11.91 15.03 27.73
CA SER A 34 11.91 13.59 27.97
C SER A 34 10.60 12.95 27.53
N ARG A 35 9.46 13.63 27.62
CA ARG A 35 8.18 13.16 27.07
C ARG A 35 8.16 13.22 25.55
N GLU A 36 8.77 14.23 24.93
CA GLU A 36 8.92 14.35 23.48
C GLU A 36 9.84 13.23 22.96
N LYS A 37 10.99 13.00 23.62
CA LYS A 37 11.89 11.88 23.32
C LYS A 37 11.26 10.53 23.59
N LEU A 38 10.47 10.37 24.67
CA LEU A 38 9.70 9.17 24.93
C LEU A 38 8.54 9.02 23.95
N LYS A 39 7.93 10.11 23.45
CA LYS A 39 6.90 10.06 22.40
C LYS A 39 7.51 9.64 21.09
N ILE A 40 8.65 10.22 20.71
CA ILE A 40 9.41 9.83 19.51
C ILE A 40 9.87 8.38 19.66
N ALA A 41 10.42 7.98 20.81
CA ALA A 41 10.79 6.58 21.07
C ALA A 41 9.57 5.64 21.14
N LEU A 42 8.41 6.09 21.64
CA LEU A 42 7.15 5.34 21.60
C LEU A 42 6.58 5.29 20.18
N GLN A 43 6.77 6.32 19.38
CA GLN A 43 6.28 6.42 18.01
C GLN A 43 7.19 5.62 17.07
N LEU A 44 8.46 5.47 17.44
CA LEU A 44 9.42 4.50 16.90
C LEU A 44 9.20 3.08 17.46
N SER A 45 8.59 2.89 18.65
CA SER A 45 8.37 1.55 19.23
C SER A 45 6.95 1.00 19.03
N ILE A 46 5.97 1.84 18.71
CA ILE A 46 4.57 1.49 18.43
C ILE A 46 4.30 1.46 16.92
N GLY A 47 5.23 1.97 16.10
CA GLY A 47 5.22 1.82 14.65
C GLY A 47 6.36 0.95 14.16
N GLU A 48 6.12 -0.35 14.06
CA GLU A 48 6.65 -1.21 12.97
C GLU A 48 8.05 -0.87 12.41
N HIS A 49 9.09 -0.85 13.23
CA HIS A 49 10.42 -1.09 12.68
C HIS A 49 10.54 -2.59 12.37
N SER A 50 10.95 -2.93 11.14
CA SER A 50 11.36 -4.29 10.87
C SER A 50 12.46 -4.66 11.84
N LEU A 51 12.28 -5.81 12.49
CA LEU A 51 13.32 -6.41 13.29
C LEU A 51 14.62 -6.43 12.49
N PRO A 52 15.77 -6.12 13.12
CA PRO A 52 17.05 -6.08 12.44
C PRO A 52 17.36 -7.36 11.67
N TRP A 53 18.14 -7.24 10.62
CA TRP A 53 18.52 -8.37 9.79
C TRP A 53 20.01 -8.63 9.89
N ILE A 54 20.36 -9.91 9.89
CA ILE A 54 21.70 -10.40 9.66
C ILE A 54 21.62 -11.38 8.49
N GLY A 55 22.58 -11.32 7.56
CA GLY A 55 22.62 -12.27 6.47
C GLY A 55 24.02 -12.61 6.01
N LEU A 56 24.12 -13.75 5.33
CA LEU A 56 25.34 -14.25 4.72
C LEU A 56 25.05 -14.72 3.29
N GLY A 57 26.05 -14.66 2.42
CA GLY A 57 25.96 -15.15 1.05
C GLY A 57 25.39 -16.58 1.00
N ALA A 58 24.36 -16.80 0.17
CA ALA A 58 23.55 -18.02 0.21
C ALA A 58 24.36 -19.30 -0.06
N ASP A 59 25.44 -19.18 -0.84
CA ASP A 59 26.26 -20.29 -1.32
C ASP A 59 27.49 -20.57 -0.42
N CYS A 60 27.64 -19.83 0.69
CA CYS A 60 28.86 -19.84 1.50
C CYS A 60 28.94 -20.93 2.56
N ILE A 61 27.82 -21.22 3.21
CA ILE A 61 27.81 -22.07 4.40
C ILE A 61 26.51 -22.87 4.50
N LYS A 62 26.59 -24.00 5.19
CA LYS A 62 25.41 -24.75 5.59
C LYS A 62 24.62 -23.95 6.62
N GLU A 63 23.31 -23.97 6.46
CA GLU A 63 22.36 -23.23 7.29
C GLU A 63 22.56 -23.49 8.80
N GLU A 64 22.70 -24.76 9.19
CA GLU A 64 22.89 -25.17 10.60
C GLU A 64 24.15 -24.57 11.24
N GLU A 65 25.23 -24.44 10.48
CA GLU A 65 26.51 -23.92 11.01
C GLU A 65 26.40 -22.42 11.29
N PHE A 66 25.74 -21.67 10.41
CA PHE A 66 25.50 -20.25 10.60
C PHE A 66 24.55 -19.97 11.76
N GLU A 67 23.51 -20.78 11.92
CA GLU A 67 22.55 -20.64 13.03
C GLU A 67 23.17 -20.92 14.39
N ASN A 68 24.00 -21.96 14.46
CA ASN A 68 24.78 -22.25 15.66
C ASN A 68 25.71 -21.08 15.99
N TYR A 69 26.35 -20.47 14.98
CA TYR A 69 27.17 -19.28 15.18
C TYR A 69 26.35 -18.12 15.75
N LEU A 70 25.24 -17.74 15.12
CA LEU A 70 24.40 -16.64 15.59
C LEU A 70 23.90 -16.86 17.03
N THR A 71 23.46 -18.09 17.35
CA THR A 71 22.98 -18.45 18.68
C THR A 71 24.09 -18.36 19.73
N ASN A 72 25.30 -18.83 19.40
CA ASN A 72 26.47 -18.75 20.30
C ASN A 72 26.88 -17.30 20.59
N TYR A 73 26.62 -16.38 19.68
CA TYR A 73 26.83 -14.93 19.86
C TYR A 73 25.63 -14.23 20.51
N GLY A 74 24.61 -14.97 20.95
CA GLY A 74 23.48 -14.45 21.72
C GLY A 74 22.33 -13.91 20.87
N TYR A 75 22.34 -14.12 19.55
CA TYR A 75 21.20 -13.75 18.71
C TYR A 75 20.10 -14.81 18.78
N SER A 76 18.87 -14.33 18.78
CA SER A 76 17.68 -15.13 18.51
C SER A 76 17.02 -14.59 17.25
N PHE A 77 16.55 -15.48 16.39
CA PHE A 77 15.91 -15.10 15.13
C PHE A 77 14.45 -15.57 15.06
N SER A 78 13.58 -14.70 14.54
CA SER A 78 12.14 -14.93 14.40
C SER A 78 11.78 -15.53 13.04
N LYS A 79 12.51 -15.14 11.99
CA LYS A 79 12.18 -15.45 10.60
C LYS A 79 13.43 -15.66 9.77
N LYS A 80 13.34 -16.56 8.80
CA LYS A 80 14.34 -16.83 7.78
C LYS A 80 13.76 -16.58 6.40
N PHE A 81 14.53 -15.97 5.51
CA PHE A 81 14.14 -15.75 4.13
C PHE A 81 15.38 -15.49 3.27
N GLU A 82 15.20 -15.50 1.96
CA GLU A 82 16.26 -15.20 1.01
C GLU A 82 15.95 -13.90 0.27
N ILE A 83 17.00 -13.12 0.01
CA ILE A 83 16.93 -11.91 -0.81
C ILE A 83 18.08 -11.91 -1.83
N GLU A 84 17.87 -11.19 -2.92
CA GLU A 84 18.96 -10.77 -3.80
C GLU A 84 19.12 -9.27 -3.70
N VAL A 85 20.35 -8.79 -3.49
CA VAL A 85 20.66 -7.36 -3.42
C VAL A 85 21.55 -6.99 -4.61
N LEU A 86 21.18 -5.92 -5.32
CA LEU A 86 21.98 -5.37 -6.41
C LEU A 86 23.12 -4.53 -5.81
N VAL A 87 24.32 -5.10 -5.83
CA VAL A 87 25.56 -4.42 -5.45
C VAL A 87 26.27 -4.00 -6.72
N GLU A 88 26.43 -2.69 -6.92
CA GLU A 88 26.95 -2.09 -8.14
C GLU A 88 26.20 -2.57 -9.40
N SER A 89 26.75 -3.57 -10.10
CA SER A 89 26.19 -4.16 -11.33
C SER A 89 25.84 -5.65 -11.20
N SER A 90 25.90 -6.22 -10.00
CA SER A 90 25.72 -7.66 -9.77
C SER A 90 24.68 -7.96 -8.68
N TRP A 91 23.87 -8.99 -8.91
CA TRP A 91 22.91 -9.48 -7.91
C TRP A 91 23.62 -10.48 -7.01
N THR A 92 23.67 -10.20 -5.71
CA THR A 92 24.24 -11.09 -4.71
C THR A 92 23.12 -11.67 -3.85
N ARG A 93 23.09 -13.01 -3.72
CA ARG A 93 22.05 -13.73 -2.98
C ARG A 93 22.47 -13.91 -1.53
N PHE A 94 21.55 -13.64 -0.60
CA PHE A 94 21.77 -13.77 0.82
C PHE A 94 20.69 -14.60 1.48
N LYS A 95 21.09 -15.42 2.44
CA LYS A 95 20.20 -15.99 3.45
C LYS A 95 20.14 -15.01 4.61
N VAL A 96 18.94 -14.58 4.94
CA VAL A 96 18.70 -13.50 5.89
C VAL A 96 17.85 -13.99 7.05
N TYR A 97 18.27 -13.56 8.23
CA TYR A 97 17.67 -13.86 9.51
C TYR A 97 17.21 -12.56 10.12
N GLU A 98 15.92 -12.52 10.42
CA GLU A 98 15.33 -11.46 11.22
C GLU A 98 15.65 -11.76 12.70
N VAL A 99 16.40 -10.88 13.35
CA VAL A 99 16.99 -11.10 14.68
C VAL A 99 16.51 -10.08 15.70
N LEU A 100 16.58 -10.46 16.98
CA LEU A 100 16.41 -9.56 18.11
C LEU A 100 17.77 -9.05 18.58
N GLY A 101 17.91 -7.73 18.73
CA GLY A 101 19.09 -7.09 19.28
C GLY A 101 19.74 -6.08 18.34
N PHE A 102 20.89 -5.57 18.76
CA PHE A 102 21.69 -4.61 17.99
C PHE A 102 22.58 -5.34 17.00
N VAL A 103 22.64 -4.88 15.74
CA VAL A 103 23.35 -5.59 14.66
C VAL A 103 24.38 -4.73 13.92
N GLU A 104 24.64 -3.48 14.35
CA GLU A 104 25.62 -2.61 13.68
C GLU A 104 27.03 -3.18 13.83
N GLY A 105 27.74 -3.31 12.71
CA GLY A 105 29.10 -3.86 12.65
C GLY A 105 29.18 -5.39 12.65
N VAL A 106 28.06 -6.10 12.70
CA VAL A 106 28.02 -7.57 12.63
C VAL A 106 28.43 -8.07 11.26
N ALA A 107 28.03 -7.38 10.19
CA ALA A 107 28.38 -7.75 8.82
C ALA A 107 29.91 -7.79 8.63
N ASP A 108 30.67 -6.87 9.24
CA ASP A 108 32.13 -6.87 9.17
C ASP A 108 32.73 -8.13 9.81
N ILE A 109 32.25 -8.47 11.02
CA ILE A 109 32.68 -9.66 11.76
C ILE A 109 32.38 -10.94 10.96
N LEU A 110 31.17 -11.03 10.41
CA LEU A 110 30.74 -12.19 9.65
C LEU A 110 31.50 -12.34 8.32
N ALA A 111 31.74 -11.22 7.63
CA ALA A 111 32.48 -11.25 6.37
C ALA A 111 33.92 -11.71 6.54
N GLU A 112 34.55 -11.30 7.65
CA GLU A 112 35.88 -11.77 8.03
C GLU A 112 35.88 -13.25 8.45
N ALA A 113 34.97 -13.62 9.36
CA ALA A 113 34.91 -14.97 9.94
C ALA A 113 34.60 -16.06 8.91
N PHE A 114 33.66 -15.79 8.00
CA PHE A 114 33.20 -16.77 7.01
C PHE A 114 33.83 -16.59 5.63
N ARG A 115 34.66 -15.56 5.44
CA ARG A 115 35.25 -15.19 4.14
C ARG A 115 34.19 -15.08 3.03
N CYS A 116 33.04 -14.53 3.40
CA CYS A 116 31.88 -14.43 2.52
C CYS A 116 31.19 -13.06 2.60
N PRO A 117 30.46 -12.63 1.56
CA PRO A 117 29.63 -11.45 1.67
C PRO A 117 28.64 -11.61 2.83
N ALA A 118 28.58 -10.61 3.69
CA ALA A 118 27.64 -10.55 4.80
C ALA A 118 26.81 -9.26 4.71
N LEU A 119 25.63 -9.27 5.31
CA LEU A 119 24.80 -8.08 5.41
C LEU A 119 24.23 -7.87 6.80
N GLU A 120 23.95 -6.61 7.10
CA GLU A 120 23.19 -6.18 8.27
C GLU A 120 22.14 -5.13 7.86
N SER A 121 21.03 -5.09 8.58
CA SER A 121 19.96 -4.10 8.43
C SER A 121 19.40 -3.75 9.80
N GLY A 122 19.07 -2.49 10.05
CA GLY A 122 18.41 -2.11 11.28
C GLY A 122 18.19 -0.60 11.40
N PRO A 123 17.76 -0.11 12.58
CA PRO A 123 17.46 1.30 12.79
C PRO A 123 18.63 2.26 12.53
N HIS A 124 19.86 1.77 12.59
CA HIS A 124 21.08 2.54 12.28
C HIS A 124 21.28 2.77 10.76
N LEU A 125 20.53 2.09 9.90
CA LEU A 125 20.59 2.18 8.43
C LEU A 125 19.32 2.79 7.84
N VAL A 126 18.77 3.80 8.51
CA VAL A 126 17.72 4.67 7.97
C VAL A 126 18.36 5.82 7.20
N LEU A 127 18.01 5.94 5.93
CA LEU A 127 18.51 6.99 5.04
C LEU A 127 17.40 8.02 4.78
N GLY A 128 17.71 9.30 4.99
CA GLY A 128 16.76 10.40 4.80
C GLY A 128 16.17 10.92 6.11
N GLU A 129 15.16 11.79 5.98
CA GLU A 129 14.55 12.47 7.12
C GLU A 129 13.21 11.83 7.50
N VAL A 130 13.19 11.12 8.63
CA VAL A 130 11.95 10.52 9.18
C VAL A 130 10.88 11.58 9.45
N SER A 131 11.28 12.82 9.79
CA SER A 131 10.37 13.97 9.97
C SER A 131 9.61 14.34 8.70
N ALA A 132 10.18 14.07 7.52
CA ALA A 132 9.53 14.30 6.23
C ALA A 132 8.51 13.20 5.89
N LYS A 133 8.36 12.18 6.74
CA LYS A 133 7.52 10.99 6.53
C LYS A 133 7.91 10.19 5.29
N LEU A 134 9.13 10.33 4.81
CA LEU A 134 9.65 9.59 3.67
C LEU A 134 11.11 9.27 3.94
N TRP A 135 11.45 7.99 4.04
CA TRP A 135 12.82 7.53 4.26
C TRP A 135 13.04 6.19 3.58
N ASP A 136 14.30 5.85 3.36
CA ASP A 136 14.70 4.52 2.93
C ASP A 136 15.27 3.73 4.11
N GLU A 137 14.99 2.44 4.13
CA GLU A 137 15.67 1.48 5.00
C GLU A 137 16.68 0.73 4.15
N ALA A 138 17.92 0.70 4.61
CA ALA A 138 19.03 0.14 3.86
C ALA A 138 19.63 -1.09 4.54
N VAL A 139 20.32 -1.88 3.73
CA VAL A 139 21.24 -2.91 4.19
C VAL A 139 22.67 -2.45 3.96
N LYS A 140 23.55 -2.73 4.91
CA LYS A 140 25.00 -2.62 4.72
C LYS A 140 25.49 -4.01 4.29
N VAL A 141 26.13 -4.09 3.14
CA VAL A 141 26.79 -5.30 2.64
C VAL A 141 28.29 -5.13 2.79
N VAL A 142 28.95 -6.11 3.40
CA VAL A 142 30.41 -6.15 3.57
C VAL A 142 30.95 -7.38 2.86
N PHE A 143 31.96 -7.17 2.01
CA PHE A 143 32.65 -8.23 1.28
C PHE A 143 33.93 -8.68 2.00
N PRO A 144 34.44 -9.90 1.71
CA PRO A 144 35.63 -10.44 2.37
C PRO A 144 36.92 -9.63 2.15
N ASN A 145 36.94 -8.78 1.12
CA ASN A 145 38.03 -7.85 0.80
C ASN A 145 37.95 -6.54 1.63
N GLY A 146 36.95 -6.39 2.50
CA GLY A 146 36.69 -5.18 3.31
C GLY A 146 35.85 -4.12 2.60
N GLU A 147 35.46 -4.35 1.35
CA GLU A 147 34.60 -3.45 0.60
C GLU A 147 33.20 -3.41 1.20
N THR A 148 32.64 -2.20 1.31
CA THR A 148 31.37 -1.96 2.01
C THR A 148 30.43 -1.13 1.17
N HIS A 149 29.16 -1.54 1.10
CA HIS A 149 28.11 -0.86 0.35
C HIS A 149 26.85 -0.70 1.20
N VAL A 150 26.25 0.49 1.20
CA VAL A 150 24.94 0.73 1.82
C VAL A 150 23.88 0.87 0.75
N ILE A 151 22.87 0.00 0.79
CA ILE A 151 21.94 -0.20 -0.32
C ILE A 151 20.50 -0.07 0.21
N PRO A 152 19.71 0.91 -0.26
CA PRO A 152 18.31 1.04 0.14
C PRO A 152 17.49 -0.14 -0.40
N VAL A 153 16.84 -0.87 0.49
CA VAL A 153 16.03 -2.07 0.16
C VAL A 153 14.54 -1.82 0.32
N TYR A 154 14.13 -0.90 1.20
CA TYR A 154 12.76 -0.42 1.28
C TYR A 154 12.72 1.09 1.22
N THR A 155 11.63 1.61 0.68
CA THR A 155 11.19 2.99 0.84
C THR A 155 9.93 2.99 1.68
N TYR A 156 9.92 3.77 2.76
CA TYR A 156 8.76 3.97 3.61
C TYR A 156 8.12 5.32 3.31
N ASP A 157 6.83 5.30 2.97
CA ASP A 157 5.95 6.46 2.81
C ASP A 157 4.95 6.52 3.97
N GLY A 158 5.20 7.41 4.91
CA GLY A 158 4.37 7.65 6.09
C GLY A 158 3.15 8.54 5.84
N PHE A 159 2.91 9.01 4.62
CA PHE A 159 1.59 9.57 4.25
C PHE A 159 0.61 8.47 3.88
N LEU A 160 1.13 7.37 3.33
CA LEU A 160 0.36 6.20 2.95
C LEU A 160 0.59 5.00 3.86
N ASP A 161 1.39 5.13 4.92
CA ASP A 161 1.88 4.04 5.77
C ASP A 161 2.22 2.78 4.93
N ILE A 162 2.99 2.99 3.86
CA ILE A 162 3.40 1.98 2.89
C ILE A 162 4.90 1.79 2.97
N ARG A 163 5.34 0.54 2.95
CA ARG A 163 6.74 0.13 2.88
C ARG A 163 6.94 -0.67 1.59
N MET A 164 7.64 -0.11 0.61
CA MET A 164 7.82 -0.74 -0.72
C MET A 164 9.26 -1.16 -0.97
N PRO A 165 9.50 -2.39 -1.45
CA PRO A 165 10.83 -2.80 -1.90
C PRO A 165 11.33 -1.88 -3.02
N THR A 166 12.61 -1.53 -2.98
CA THR A 166 13.24 -0.77 -4.05
C THR A 166 13.57 -1.68 -5.24
N SER A 167 13.97 -1.10 -6.36
CA SER A 167 14.48 -1.86 -7.51
C SER A 167 15.83 -2.54 -7.27
N LYS A 168 16.48 -2.29 -6.12
CA LYS A 168 17.79 -2.85 -5.77
C LYS A 168 17.70 -4.15 -4.97
N VAL A 169 16.50 -4.66 -4.75
CA VAL A 169 16.28 -5.89 -3.97
C VAL A 169 15.20 -6.77 -4.60
N LYS A 170 15.38 -8.09 -4.50
CA LYS A 170 14.38 -9.10 -4.85
C LYS A 170 14.12 -10.01 -3.65
N GLY A 171 12.98 -10.68 -3.64
CA GLY A 171 12.57 -11.59 -2.56
C GLY A 171 11.83 -10.91 -1.41
N LEU A 172 11.66 -9.59 -1.46
CA LEU A 172 10.91 -8.80 -0.48
C LEU A 172 9.52 -8.45 -1.00
N LYS A 173 8.55 -8.40 -0.09
CA LYS A 173 7.17 -7.96 -0.36
C LYS A 173 6.97 -6.55 0.18
N GLY A 174 6.14 -5.77 -0.49
CA GLY A 174 5.66 -4.52 0.08
C GLY A 174 4.70 -4.78 1.22
N GLN A 175 4.49 -3.76 2.05
CA GLN A 175 3.56 -3.81 3.17
C GLN A 175 2.80 -2.49 3.25
N MET A 176 1.56 -2.55 3.70
CA MET A 176 0.74 -1.37 3.96
C MET A 176 0.01 -1.52 5.29
N ILE A 177 0.00 -0.45 6.07
CA ILE A 177 -0.77 -0.39 7.31
C ILE A 177 -2.15 0.21 7.03
N VAL A 178 -3.21 -0.51 7.36
CA VAL A 178 -4.59 -0.03 7.26
C VAL A 178 -5.32 -0.34 8.56
N GLY A 179 -5.85 0.72 9.21
CA GLY A 179 -6.59 0.56 10.47
C GLY A 179 -5.78 -0.09 11.59
N GLY A 180 -4.44 0.12 11.60
CA GLY A 180 -3.53 -0.49 12.57
C GLY A 180 -3.19 -1.96 12.31
N LYS A 181 -3.51 -2.50 11.13
CA LYS A 181 -3.12 -3.84 10.69
C LYS A 181 -2.17 -3.78 9.50
N VAL A 182 -1.17 -4.65 9.51
CA VAL A 182 -0.23 -4.83 8.40
C VAL A 182 -0.81 -5.77 7.35
N PHE A 183 -0.76 -5.36 6.10
CA PHE A 183 -1.12 -6.17 4.95
C PHE A 183 0.06 -6.28 4.00
N ASP A 184 0.37 -7.50 3.55
CA ASP A 184 1.35 -7.72 2.49
C ASP A 184 0.81 -7.15 1.16
N LEU A 185 1.72 -6.63 0.34
CA LEU A 185 1.48 -6.16 -1.01
C LEU A 185 2.09 -7.14 -2.02
N PRO A 186 1.37 -7.46 -3.11
CA PRO A 186 0.02 -6.98 -3.46
C PRO A 186 -1.09 -7.53 -2.54
N ILE A 187 -2.11 -6.72 -2.25
CA ILE A 187 -3.25 -7.06 -1.39
C ILE A 187 -4.06 -8.18 -2.04
N THR A 188 -4.37 -9.21 -1.24
CA THR A 188 -5.20 -10.35 -1.65
C THR A 188 -6.67 -9.98 -1.74
N GLU A 189 -7.48 -10.78 -2.43
CA GLU A 189 -8.94 -10.58 -2.46
C GLU A 189 -9.58 -10.61 -1.07
N GLU A 190 -9.13 -11.51 -0.21
CA GLU A 190 -9.64 -11.67 1.16
C GLU A 190 -9.36 -10.42 2.00
N ASP A 191 -8.13 -9.91 1.92
CA ASP A 191 -7.74 -8.70 2.63
C ASP A 191 -8.39 -7.45 2.03
N PHE A 192 -8.56 -7.39 0.71
CA PHE A 192 -9.27 -6.30 0.05
C PHE A 192 -10.72 -6.20 0.56
N GLN A 193 -11.45 -7.32 0.69
CA GLN A 193 -12.80 -7.31 1.25
C GLN A 193 -12.81 -6.78 2.69
N ARG A 194 -11.82 -7.18 3.52
CA ARG A 194 -11.68 -6.66 4.88
C ARG A 194 -11.42 -5.16 4.92
N ILE A 195 -10.61 -4.67 3.98
CA ILE A 195 -10.21 -3.26 3.87
C ILE A 195 -11.36 -2.38 3.36
N VAL A 196 -12.10 -2.81 2.33
CA VAL A 196 -13.17 -2.00 1.71
C VAL A 196 -14.37 -1.82 2.63
N LEU A 197 -14.61 -2.77 3.54
CA LEU A 197 -15.65 -2.66 4.59
C LEU A 197 -15.32 -1.60 5.66
N LEU A 198 -14.10 -1.07 5.67
CA LEU A 198 -13.71 0.02 6.55
C LEU A 198 -14.23 1.38 6.03
N ASP A 199 -13.87 2.44 6.75
CA ASP A 199 -14.34 3.79 6.49
C ASP A 199 -13.85 4.37 5.16
N LYS A 200 -14.39 5.54 4.81
CA LYS A 200 -14.05 6.27 3.58
C LYS A 200 -12.56 6.63 3.48
N ARG A 201 -11.89 6.90 4.60
CA ARG A 201 -10.48 7.33 4.62
C ARG A 201 -9.56 6.22 4.16
N VAL A 202 -9.87 4.98 4.55
CA VAL A 202 -9.14 3.79 4.11
C VAL A 202 -9.22 3.61 2.59
N ARG A 203 -10.40 3.84 1.99
CA ARG A 203 -10.58 3.74 0.53
C ARG A 203 -9.78 4.80 -0.22
N GLU A 204 -9.86 6.07 0.23
CA GLU A 204 -9.08 7.17 -0.35
C GLU A 204 -7.57 6.91 -0.28
N LYS A 205 -7.10 6.30 0.81
CA LYS A 205 -5.70 5.91 0.99
C LYS A 205 -5.27 4.86 -0.02
N LEU A 206 -6.08 3.84 -0.23
CA LEU A 206 -5.82 2.78 -1.21
C LEU A 206 -5.82 3.32 -2.65
N GLU A 207 -6.75 4.22 -2.98
CA GLU A 207 -6.80 4.90 -4.28
C GLU A 207 -5.53 5.70 -4.56
N LYS A 208 -5.04 6.46 -3.56
CA LYS A 208 -3.78 7.20 -3.66
C LYS A 208 -2.57 6.28 -3.84
N ALA A 209 -2.52 5.19 -3.08
CA ALA A 209 -1.47 4.18 -3.23
C ALA A 209 -1.42 3.60 -4.64
N ILE A 210 -2.58 3.27 -5.21
CA ILE A 210 -2.70 2.77 -6.59
C ILE A 210 -2.22 3.83 -7.59
N ALA A 211 -2.58 5.10 -7.39
CA ALA A 211 -2.19 6.19 -8.28
C ALA A 211 -0.67 6.44 -8.28
N ILE A 212 0.00 6.27 -7.14
CA ILE A 212 1.44 6.54 -6.98
C ILE A 212 2.30 5.34 -7.37
N TYR A 213 1.99 4.15 -6.83
CA TYR A 213 2.84 2.96 -6.99
C TYR A 213 2.40 2.04 -8.14
N GLY A 214 1.20 2.28 -8.69
CA GLY A 214 0.62 1.47 -9.74
C GLY A 214 -0.22 0.32 -9.21
N VAL A 215 -1.29 0.00 -9.95
CA VAL A 215 -2.30 -0.98 -9.53
C VAL A 215 -1.74 -2.38 -9.30
N GLU A 216 -0.76 -2.81 -10.11
CA GLU A 216 -0.19 -4.16 -10.06
C GLU A 216 0.69 -4.41 -8.84
N LYS A 217 1.26 -3.34 -8.25
CA LYS A 217 2.04 -3.42 -7.02
C LYS A 217 1.16 -3.44 -5.77
N ILE A 218 -0.03 -2.84 -5.86
CA ILE A 218 -0.94 -2.68 -4.73
C ILE A 218 -1.98 -3.80 -4.67
N LEU A 219 -2.54 -4.24 -5.80
CA LEU A 219 -3.61 -5.24 -5.83
C LEU A 219 -3.18 -6.50 -6.58
N GLU A 220 -3.53 -7.66 -6.04
CA GLU A 220 -3.23 -8.94 -6.67
C GLU A 220 -3.95 -9.06 -8.04
N LYS A 221 -3.25 -9.63 -9.03
CA LYS A 221 -3.78 -9.83 -10.38
C LYS A 221 -5.12 -10.54 -10.41
N LYS A 222 -5.32 -11.57 -9.58
CA LYS A 222 -6.58 -12.32 -9.49
C LYS A 222 -7.76 -11.42 -9.10
N LEU A 223 -7.55 -10.52 -8.15
CA LEU A 223 -8.54 -9.52 -7.76
C LEU A 223 -8.82 -8.53 -8.90
N LEU A 224 -7.77 -8.09 -9.60
CA LEU A 224 -7.93 -7.19 -10.75
C LEU A 224 -8.73 -7.83 -11.88
N ASP A 225 -8.49 -9.09 -12.17
CA ASP A 225 -9.22 -9.84 -13.19
C ASP A 225 -10.69 -9.99 -12.79
N LYS A 226 -10.98 -10.31 -11.53
CA LYS A 226 -12.36 -10.33 -10.99
C LYS A 226 -13.05 -8.97 -11.07
N LEU A 227 -12.39 -7.90 -10.65
CA LEU A 227 -12.96 -6.54 -10.73
C LEU A 227 -13.21 -6.11 -12.18
N ARG A 228 -12.35 -6.54 -13.12
CA ARG A 228 -12.55 -6.32 -14.56
C ARG A 228 -13.71 -7.16 -15.09
N GLU A 229 -13.83 -8.42 -14.67
CA GLU A 229 -14.94 -9.30 -15.03
C GLU A 229 -16.27 -8.81 -14.46
N GLU A 230 -16.31 -8.35 -13.21
CA GLU A 230 -17.47 -7.73 -12.56
C GLU A 230 -17.84 -6.40 -13.23
N LYS A 231 -16.86 -5.58 -13.61
CA LYS A 231 -17.12 -4.38 -14.42
C LYS A 231 -17.67 -4.76 -15.79
N THR A 232 -17.19 -5.85 -16.39
CA THR A 232 -17.67 -6.34 -17.69
C THR A 232 -19.05 -7.00 -17.61
N ARG A 233 -19.36 -7.70 -16.50
CA ARG A 233 -20.68 -8.27 -16.17
C ARG A 233 -21.68 -7.19 -15.76
N GLY A 234 -21.26 -6.20 -14.98
CA GLY A 234 -22.05 -5.01 -14.63
C GLY A 234 -22.40 -4.15 -15.84
N ILE A 235 -21.57 -4.15 -16.89
CA ILE A 235 -21.88 -3.56 -18.20
C ILE A 235 -22.82 -4.47 -19.02
N LYS A 236 -22.81 -5.79 -18.82
CA LYS A 236 -23.63 -6.75 -19.58
C LYS A 236 -24.97 -7.14 -18.93
N GLU A 237 -25.17 -6.93 -17.63
CA GLU A 237 -26.34 -7.42 -16.87
C GLU A 237 -26.97 -6.39 -15.93
N GLN A 238 -26.85 -5.09 -16.19
CA GLN A 238 -27.86 -4.16 -15.66
C GLN A 238 -29.17 -4.35 -16.46
N LYS A 239 -29.92 -5.42 -16.15
CA LYS A 239 -31.33 -5.54 -16.55
C LYS A 239 -32.11 -4.47 -15.80
N ILE A 240 -32.11 -3.26 -16.34
CA ILE A 240 -33.02 -2.22 -15.92
C ILE A 240 -34.41 -2.70 -16.33
N THR A 241 -35.18 -3.17 -15.35
CA THR A 241 -36.59 -3.50 -15.55
C THR A 241 -37.37 -2.24 -15.22
N TYR A 242 -38.22 -1.81 -16.13
CA TYR A 242 -38.93 -0.55 -15.99
C TYR A 242 -40.37 -0.65 -16.47
N GLU A 243 -41.24 0.10 -15.81
CA GLU A 243 -42.63 0.32 -16.21
C GLU A 243 -42.82 1.82 -16.46
N ILE A 244 -43.49 2.13 -17.57
CA ILE A 244 -43.82 3.51 -17.95
C ILE A 244 -45.24 3.77 -17.47
N ASP A 245 -45.42 4.78 -16.63
CA ASP A 245 -46.73 5.35 -16.37
C ASP A 245 -46.99 6.47 -17.41
N PRO A 246 -47.83 6.20 -18.43
CA PRO A 246 -48.03 7.14 -19.54
C PRO A 246 -48.76 8.41 -19.12
N GLU A 247 -49.56 8.35 -18.04
CA GLU A 247 -50.37 9.47 -17.56
C GLU A 247 -49.55 10.45 -16.72
N SER A 248 -48.59 9.95 -15.93
CA SER A 248 -47.77 10.77 -15.05
C SER A 248 -46.41 11.19 -15.63
N GLY A 249 -45.97 10.58 -16.74
CA GLY A 249 -44.67 10.89 -17.35
C GLY A 249 -43.48 10.41 -16.51
N ILE A 250 -43.69 9.37 -15.70
CA ILE A 250 -42.71 8.81 -14.77
C ILE A 250 -42.37 7.38 -15.20
N VAL A 251 -41.10 7.03 -15.05
CA VAL A 251 -40.59 5.66 -15.16
C VAL A 251 -40.33 5.14 -13.76
N LEU A 252 -40.96 4.02 -13.42
CA LEU A 252 -40.56 3.20 -12.28
C LEU A 252 -39.52 2.21 -12.77
N CYS A 253 -38.34 2.21 -12.17
CA CYS A 253 -37.25 1.33 -12.59
C CYS A 253 -36.52 0.70 -11.41
N ILE A 254 -36.03 -0.52 -11.62
CA ILE A 254 -35.16 -1.22 -10.68
C ILE A 254 -33.72 -1.09 -11.19
N ILE A 255 -32.90 -0.36 -10.44
CA ILE A 255 -31.49 -0.14 -10.75
C ILE A 255 -30.67 -0.73 -9.60
N ASP A 256 -29.78 -1.67 -9.91
CA ASP A 256 -28.90 -2.31 -8.92
C ASP A 256 -29.67 -2.85 -7.69
N GLY A 257 -30.87 -3.41 -7.93
CA GLY A 257 -31.75 -3.97 -6.90
C GLY A 257 -32.60 -2.95 -6.13
N LYS A 258 -32.54 -1.65 -6.45
CA LYS A 258 -33.33 -0.60 -5.80
C LYS A 258 -34.43 -0.07 -6.72
N LEU A 259 -35.66 -0.05 -6.22
CA LEU A 259 -36.78 0.61 -6.89
C LEU A 259 -36.62 2.14 -6.80
N THR A 260 -36.69 2.82 -7.94
CA THR A 260 -36.63 4.28 -8.03
C THR A 260 -37.59 4.80 -9.09
N SER A 261 -38.01 6.06 -8.95
CA SER A 261 -38.86 6.75 -9.92
C SER A 261 -38.11 7.95 -10.49
N MET A 262 -38.28 8.19 -11.80
CA MET A 262 -37.73 9.38 -12.45
C MET A 262 -38.53 9.77 -13.70
N SER A 263 -38.38 11.00 -14.18
CA SER A 263 -39.01 11.45 -15.43
C SER A 263 -38.52 10.66 -16.65
N LEU A 264 -39.34 10.57 -17.70
CA LEU A 264 -38.99 9.97 -19.00
C LEU A 264 -37.65 10.49 -19.56
N ALA A 265 -37.45 11.80 -19.55
CA ALA A 265 -36.24 12.45 -20.05
C ALA A 265 -34.98 12.03 -19.27
N ARG A 266 -35.06 12.03 -17.93
CA ARG A 266 -33.96 11.60 -17.07
C ARG A 266 -33.61 10.13 -17.28
N PHE A 267 -34.62 9.27 -17.48
CA PHE A 267 -34.41 7.86 -17.74
C PHE A 267 -33.73 7.62 -19.11
N ALA A 268 -34.15 8.34 -20.15
CA ALA A 268 -33.48 8.29 -21.45
C ALA A 268 -32.00 8.70 -21.37
N VAL A 269 -31.71 9.79 -20.65
CA VAL A 269 -30.34 10.25 -20.42
C VAL A 269 -29.54 9.21 -19.64
N LEU A 270 -30.15 8.54 -18.65
CA LEU A 270 -29.51 7.45 -17.91
C LEU A 270 -29.14 6.28 -18.83
N LEU A 271 -30.06 5.85 -19.72
CA LEU A 271 -29.79 4.78 -20.69
C LEU A 271 -28.66 5.18 -21.67
N ALA A 272 -28.64 6.44 -22.11
CA ALA A 272 -27.58 6.99 -22.95
C ALA A 272 -26.22 7.07 -22.23
N GLN A 273 -26.20 7.53 -20.97
CA GLN A 273 -25.01 7.56 -20.11
C GLN A 273 -24.42 6.16 -19.88
N ARG A 274 -25.29 5.15 -19.78
CA ARG A 274 -24.90 3.74 -19.62
C ARG A 274 -24.62 3.04 -20.95
N GLU A 275 -24.65 3.77 -22.07
CA GLU A 275 -24.45 3.25 -23.44
C GLU A 275 -25.39 2.08 -23.80
N MET A 276 -26.57 2.02 -23.18
CA MET A 276 -27.60 1.00 -23.41
C MET A 276 -28.48 1.37 -24.60
N TYR A 277 -27.89 1.51 -25.78
CA TYR A 277 -28.52 2.08 -26.98
C TYR A 277 -29.70 1.26 -27.53
N SER A 278 -29.64 -0.07 -27.48
CA SER A 278 -30.75 -0.95 -27.89
C SER A 278 -31.99 -0.74 -27.02
N GLU A 279 -31.79 -0.65 -25.71
CA GLU A 279 -32.84 -0.46 -24.72
C GLU A 279 -33.39 0.97 -24.76
N LEU A 280 -32.54 1.95 -25.08
CA LEU A 280 -32.93 3.33 -25.36
C LEU A 280 -33.85 3.41 -26.58
N GLU A 281 -33.52 2.73 -27.69
CA GLU A 281 -34.40 2.69 -28.88
C GLU A 281 -35.76 2.09 -28.54
N LYS A 282 -35.80 0.96 -27.81
CA LYS A 282 -37.05 0.32 -27.35
C LYS A 282 -37.86 1.22 -26.43
N PHE A 283 -37.18 1.90 -25.50
CA PHE A 283 -37.81 2.84 -24.58
C PHE A 283 -38.51 3.96 -25.35
N ILE A 284 -37.79 4.61 -26.29
CA ILE A 284 -38.33 5.72 -27.07
C ILE A 284 -39.48 5.29 -27.99
N SER A 285 -39.42 4.09 -28.58
CA SER A 285 -40.51 3.59 -29.42
C SER A 285 -41.83 3.42 -28.67
N ASN A 286 -41.77 3.21 -27.36
CA ASN A 286 -42.96 3.05 -26.51
C ASN A 286 -43.55 4.38 -26.01
N LEU A 287 -42.90 5.52 -26.30
CA LEU A 287 -43.38 6.84 -25.88
C LEU A 287 -44.33 7.46 -26.90
N ALA A 288 -45.26 8.29 -26.41
CA ALA A 288 -46.14 9.11 -27.25
C ALA A 288 -45.34 10.21 -27.98
N PRO A 289 -45.81 10.73 -29.14
CA PRO A 289 -45.08 11.72 -29.93
C PRO A 289 -44.64 12.98 -29.16
N GLU A 290 -45.49 13.50 -28.28
CA GLU A 290 -45.20 14.66 -27.44
C GLU A 290 -44.04 14.36 -26.45
N GLN A 291 -44.05 13.19 -25.83
CA GLN A 291 -43.01 12.74 -24.89
C GLN A 291 -41.66 12.48 -25.60
N ARG A 292 -41.70 11.99 -26.85
CA ARG A 292 -40.49 11.77 -27.66
C ARG A 292 -39.75 13.08 -27.94
N ARG A 293 -40.47 14.17 -28.23
CA ARG A 293 -39.87 15.49 -28.47
C ARG A 293 -39.13 16.01 -27.24
N GLU A 294 -39.74 15.85 -26.07
CA GLU A 294 -39.12 16.26 -24.80
C GLU A 294 -37.86 15.44 -24.49
N VAL A 295 -37.93 14.12 -24.64
CA VAL A 295 -36.80 13.21 -24.47
C VAL A 295 -35.68 13.53 -25.47
N LYS A 296 -36.02 13.78 -26.73
CA LYS A 296 -35.07 14.15 -27.80
C LYS A 296 -34.27 15.38 -27.42
N LYS A 297 -34.94 16.46 -26.97
CA LYS A 297 -34.26 17.69 -26.55
C LYS A 297 -33.21 17.44 -25.45
N HIS A 298 -33.57 16.63 -24.44
CA HIS A 298 -32.65 16.32 -23.35
C HIS A 298 -31.48 15.41 -23.78
N LEU A 299 -31.72 14.51 -24.73
CA LEU A 299 -30.65 13.68 -25.31
C LEU A 299 -29.72 14.49 -26.23
N GLU A 300 -30.24 15.50 -26.95
CA GLU A 300 -29.45 16.44 -27.75
C GLU A 300 -28.56 17.32 -26.86
N GLU A 301 -29.13 17.88 -25.78
CA GLU A 301 -28.38 18.62 -24.75
C GLU A 301 -27.31 17.74 -24.09
N PHE A 302 -27.66 16.50 -23.76
CA PHE A 302 -26.72 15.53 -23.21
C PHE A 302 -25.57 15.22 -24.18
N LEU A 303 -25.87 14.97 -25.46
CA LEU A 303 -24.85 14.72 -26.48
C LEU A 303 -23.95 15.95 -26.68
N LEU A 304 -24.50 17.17 -26.66
CA LEU A 304 -23.72 18.40 -26.80
C LEU A 304 -22.69 18.56 -25.67
N ILE A 305 -23.08 18.25 -24.43
CA ILE A 305 -22.25 18.42 -23.24
C ILE A 305 -21.24 17.27 -23.07
N PHE A 306 -21.63 16.03 -23.39
CA PHE A 306 -20.86 14.83 -23.02
C PHE A 306 -20.29 14.03 -24.21
N LYS A 307 -20.30 14.57 -25.43
CA LYS A 307 -19.80 13.90 -26.66
C LYS A 307 -18.39 13.29 -26.53
N ASP A 308 -17.50 13.94 -25.78
CA ASP A 308 -16.08 13.55 -25.68
C ASP A 308 -15.85 12.49 -24.59
N SER A 309 -16.86 12.21 -23.76
CA SER A 309 -16.81 11.23 -22.67
C SER A 309 -17.50 9.89 -23.01
N LEU A 310 -18.23 9.84 -24.13
CA LEU A 310 -18.89 8.63 -24.62
C LEU A 310 -17.93 7.82 -25.50
N LYS A 311 -17.97 6.49 -25.39
CA LYS A 311 -17.19 5.60 -26.26
C LYS A 311 -17.73 5.55 -27.68
N SER A 312 -19.05 5.68 -27.84
CA SER A 312 -19.74 5.59 -29.13
C SER A 312 -20.76 6.73 -29.35
N PRO A 313 -20.33 8.00 -29.44
CA PRO A 313 -21.23 9.13 -29.65
C PRO A 313 -21.96 9.08 -31.01
N SER A 314 -21.42 8.35 -31.99
CA SER A 314 -22.04 8.11 -33.29
C SER A 314 -23.34 7.33 -33.22
N ASP A 315 -23.50 6.43 -32.24
CA ASP A 315 -24.69 5.60 -32.13
C ASP A 315 -25.85 6.35 -31.48
N LEU A 316 -25.56 7.22 -30.50
CA LEU A 316 -26.55 8.16 -29.97
C LEU A 316 -27.03 9.16 -31.04
N LYS A 317 -26.14 9.63 -31.92
CA LYS A 317 -26.51 10.49 -33.08
C LYS A 317 -27.49 9.81 -34.02
N LYS A 318 -27.22 8.55 -34.40
CA LYS A 318 -28.12 7.77 -35.25
C LYS A 318 -29.49 7.57 -34.61
N ILE A 319 -29.53 7.38 -33.29
CA ILE A 319 -30.80 7.27 -32.55
C ILE A 319 -31.54 8.60 -32.61
N LEU A 320 -30.89 9.74 -32.32
CA LEU A 320 -31.50 11.07 -32.39
C LEU A 320 -32.06 11.42 -33.78
N GLU A 321 -31.36 11.04 -34.85
CA GLU A 321 -31.81 11.21 -36.24
C GLU A 321 -33.11 10.42 -36.55
N LYS A 322 -33.30 9.26 -35.91
CA LYS A 322 -34.52 8.44 -36.06
C LYS A 322 -35.72 8.94 -35.27
N ILE A 323 -35.52 9.80 -34.25
CA ILE A 323 -36.61 10.21 -33.34
C ILE A 323 -37.56 11.23 -33.97
N GLY A 324 -37.19 11.87 -35.09
CA GLY A 324 -38.08 12.75 -35.86
C GLY A 324 -38.77 13.82 -35.02
#